data_AF-A0A821LCP2-F1
#
_entry.id   AF-A0A821LCP2-F1
#
_cell.length_a   1.000
_cell.length_b   1.000
_cell.length_c   1.000
_cell.angle_alpha   90.00
_cell.angle_beta   90.00
_cell.angle_gamma   90.00
#
_symmetry.space_group_name_H-M   'P 1'
#
loop_
_entity.id
_entity.type
_entity.pdbx_description
1 polymer ?
#
loop_
_entity_poly.entity_id
_entity_poly.type
_entity_poly.pdbx_seq_one_letter_code
_entity_poly.pdbx_strand_id
1 'polypeptide(L)'
;SSIRINKNLSQTEKDNSFITRAAWLSSEINIHTLTFIIISVSKGRLPSYALNCHLFSSQPCESTFRSARSLSESLSSITTFSVSQFINKIGKISILNQIKSTEESSNNEYSLKFPRHHKNRRDESHASTNIQNVPTITIQDIEKIIIKAYNKAV
;
A
#
# COMPACT_ATOMS: atom_id res chain seq x y z
N SER A 1 -14.15 17.06 36.81
CA SER A 1 -14.29 18.45 36.33
C SER A 1 -14.15 18.46 34.82
N SER A 2 -15.26 18.59 34.10
CA SER A 2 -15.32 18.49 32.64
C SER A 2 -14.97 19.84 32.01
N ILE A 3 -13.83 19.91 31.31
CA ILE A 3 -13.41 21.10 30.59
C ILE A 3 -14.10 21.08 29.21
N ARG A 4 -15.09 21.95 29.02
CA ARG A 4 -15.66 22.26 27.68
C ARG A 4 -14.74 23.28 27.01
N ILE A 5 -14.02 22.85 25.97
CA ILE A 5 -13.28 23.75 25.10
C ILE A 5 -14.20 24.16 23.94
N ASN A 6 -14.85 25.32 24.06
CA ASN A 6 -15.57 25.96 22.96
C ASN A 6 -14.56 26.68 22.05
N LYS A 7 -13.90 25.95 21.15
CA LYS A 7 -13.29 26.57 19.97
C LYS A 7 -14.41 26.77 18.93
N ASN A 8 -14.95 27.98 18.86
CA ASN A 8 -15.84 28.39 17.76
C ASN A 8 -15.00 28.57 16.49
N LEU A 9 -14.74 27.47 15.78
CA LEU A 9 -14.32 27.50 14.37
C LEU A 9 -15.37 28.28 13.57
N SER A 10 -14.93 29.12 12.63
CA SER A 10 -15.87 29.87 11.78
C SER A 10 -16.75 28.89 11.00
N GLN A 11 -17.98 29.29 10.66
CA GLN A 11 -18.88 28.45 9.88
C GLN A 11 -18.23 28.01 8.55
N THR A 12 -17.44 28.90 7.94
CA THR A 12 -16.63 28.63 6.75
C THR A 12 -15.51 27.59 6.95
N GLU A 13 -14.88 27.50 8.12
CA GLU A 13 -13.87 26.46 8.41
C GLU A 13 -14.49 25.07 8.65
N LYS A 14 -15.69 25.03 9.23
CA LYS A 14 -16.48 23.79 9.39
C LYS A 14 -16.97 23.29 8.03
N ASP A 15 -17.45 24.20 7.19
CA ASP A 15 -17.92 23.89 5.84
C ASP A 15 -16.78 23.44 4.90
N ASN A 16 -15.54 23.86 5.16
CA ASN A 16 -14.35 23.43 4.40
C ASN A 16 -13.77 22.07 4.82
N SER A 17 -14.29 21.44 5.90
CA SER A 17 -13.75 20.18 6.44
C SER A 17 -14.77 19.03 6.39
N PHE A 18 -15.73 19.06 5.45
CA PHE A 18 -16.72 18.00 5.32
C PHE A 18 -16.15 16.76 4.62
N ILE A 19 -15.76 15.77 5.41
CA ILE A 19 -15.67 14.39 4.93
C ILE A 19 -17.10 13.90 4.67
N THR A 20 -17.35 13.39 3.47
CA THR A 20 -18.66 12.81 3.16
C THR A 20 -18.89 11.56 4.02
N ARG A 21 -20.15 11.27 4.36
CA ARG A 21 -20.50 10.07 5.13
C ARG A 21 -19.91 8.78 4.52
N ALA A 22 -19.87 8.70 3.18
CA ALA A 22 -19.27 7.57 2.48
C ALA A 22 -17.76 7.46 2.71
N ALA A 23 -17.02 8.58 2.63
CA ALA A 23 -15.58 8.60 2.90
C ALA A 23 -15.27 8.27 4.37
N TRP A 24 -16.09 8.75 5.30
CA TRP A 24 -15.97 8.41 6.71
C TRP A 24 -16.17 6.91 6.96
N LEU A 25 -17.27 6.33 6.45
CA LEU A 25 -17.57 4.90 6.58
C LEU A 25 -16.49 4.03 5.93
N SER A 26 -15.99 4.42 4.76
CA SER A 26 -14.89 3.71 4.11
C SER A 26 -13.62 3.73 4.97
N SER A 27 -13.33 4.85 5.62
CA SER A 27 -12.18 4.97 6.53
C SER A 27 -12.33 4.05 7.74
N GLU A 28 -13.53 4.02 8.34
CA GLU A 28 -13.85 3.13 9.45
C GLU A 28 -13.66 1.65 9.07
N ILE A 29 -14.23 1.22 7.94
CA ILE A 29 -14.06 -0.15 7.43
C ILE A 29 -12.58 -0.49 7.21
N ASN A 30 -11.80 0.41 6.61
CA ASN A 30 -10.38 0.20 6.36
C ASN A 30 -9.58 0.05 7.66
N ILE A 31 -9.86 0.91 8.66
CA ILE A 31 -9.20 0.86 9.97
C ILE A 31 -9.50 -0.46 10.69
N HIS A 32 -10.78 -0.86 10.73
CA HIS A 32 -11.18 -2.12 11.36
C HIS A 32 -10.57 -3.34 10.68
N THR A 33 -10.58 -3.35 9.34
CA THR A 33 -9.99 -4.44 8.54
C THR A 33 -8.49 -4.55 8.80
N LEU A 34 -7.76 -3.43 8.79
CA LEU A 34 -6.33 -3.41 9.05
C LEU A 34 -6.01 -3.88 10.48
N THR A 35 -6.78 -3.42 11.47
CA THR A 35 -6.65 -3.85 12.87
C THR A 35 -6.86 -5.36 13.00
N PHE A 36 -7.88 -5.90 12.33
CA PHE A 36 -8.15 -7.33 12.32
C PHE A 36 -6.99 -8.13 11.70
N ILE A 37 -6.37 -7.65 10.62
CA ILE A 37 -5.20 -8.28 10.01
C ILE A 37 -4.03 -8.30 10.99
N ILE A 38 -3.73 -7.18 11.64
CA ILE A 38 -2.63 -7.09 12.63
C ILE A 38 -2.84 -8.09 13.77
N ILE A 39 -4.05 -8.13 14.35
CA ILE A 39 -4.39 -9.08 15.41
C ILE A 39 -4.27 -10.53 14.92
N SER A 40 -4.70 -10.81 13.69
CA SER A 40 -4.66 -12.16 13.12
C SER A 40 -3.24 -12.64 12.86
N VAL A 41 -2.34 -11.74 12.42
CA VAL A 41 -0.91 -12.04 12.30
C VAL A 41 -0.28 -12.26 13.68
N SER A 42 -0.57 -11.40 14.66
CA SER A 42 -0.06 -11.55 16.04
C SER A 42 -0.48 -12.89 16.67
N LYS A 43 -1.71 -13.35 16.40
CA LYS A 43 -2.22 -14.65 16.85
C LYS A 43 -1.72 -15.84 16.02
N GLY A 44 -0.84 -15.63 15.03
CA GLY A 44 -0.33 -16.68 14.14
C GLY A 44 -1.36 -17.29 13.19
N ARG A 45 -2.51 -16.63 12.98
CA ARG A 45 -3.56 -17.09 12.04
C ARG A 45 -3.28 -16.65 10.60
N LEU A 46 -2.52 -15.57 10.44
CA LEU A 46 -2.05 -15.07 9.15
C LEU A 46 -0.52 -15.00 9.14
N PRO A 47 0.10 -15.17 7.97
CA PRO A 47 1.55 -15.07 7.83
C PRO A 47 2.02 -13.61 7.99
N SER A 48 3.29 -13.44 8.39
CA SER A 48 3.88 -12.12 8.66
C SER A 48 3.82 -11.15 7.47
N TYR A 49 3.92 -11.66 6.24
CA TYR A 49 3.82 -10.84 5.02
C TYR A 49 2.44 -10.20 4.83
N ALA A 50 1.40 -10.64 5.55
CA ALA A 50 0.10 -9.97 5.54
C ALA A 50 0.16 -8.56 6.17
N LEU A 51 1.24 -8.22 6.89
CA LEU A 51 1.52 -6.86 7.37
C LEU A 51 2.08 -5.93 6.29
N ASN A 52 2.20 -6.39 5.03
CA ASN A 52 2.58 -5.56 3.90
C ASN A 52 1.43 -4.64 3.48
N CYS A 53 1.05 -3.70 4.36
CA CYS A 53 -0.16 -2.88 4.21
C CYS A 53 -0.17 -2.03 2.93
N HIS A 54 0.99 -1.73 2.35
CA HIS A 54 1.10 -1.06 1.05
C HIS A 54 0.35 -1.81 -0.07
N LEU A 55 0.27 -3.14 0.03
CA LEU A 55 -0.43 -3.99 -0.94
C LEU A 55 -1.97 -3.83 -0.88
N PHE A 56 -2.52 -3.29 0.20
CA PHE A 56 -3.97 -3.08 0.35
C PHE A 56 -4.47 -1.77 -0.27
N SER A 57 -3.58 -0.98 -0.86
CA SER A 57 -3.97 0.20 -1.63
C SER A 57 -4.35 -0.16 -3.08
N SER A 58 -4.97 0.76 -3.80
CA SER A 58 -5.25 0.61 -5.24
C SER A 58 -4.01 0.78 -6.12
N GLN A 59 -2.89 1.27 -5.56
CA GLN A 59 -1.69 1.61 -6.34
C GLN A 59 -1.04 0.38 -7.03
N PRO A 60 -0.86 -0.79 -6.39
CA PRO A 60 -0.34 -1.99 -7.06
C PRO A 60 -1.22 -2.45 -8.23
N CYS A 61 -2.54 -2.30 -8.08
CA CYS A 61 -3.51 -2.63 -9.12
C CYS A 61 -3.32 -1.69 -10.32
N GLU A 62 -3.33 -0.37 -10.11
CA GLU A 62 -3.11 0.63 -11.16
C GLU A 62 -1.73 0.46 -11.84
N SER A 63 -0.68 0.15 -11.07
CA SER A 63 0.65 -0.16 -11.61
C SER A 63 0.63 -1.37 -12.56
N THR A 64 -0.13 -2.41 -12.21
CA THR A 64 -0.32 -3.60 -13.06
C THR A 64 -1.08 -3.24 -14.35
N PHE A 65 -2.15 -2.44 -14.25
CA PHE A 65 -2.88 -1.96 -15.43
C PHE A 65 -2.02 -1.09 -16.34
N ARG A 66 -1.19 -0.19 -15.78
CA ARG A 66 -0.23 0.60 -16.55
C ARG A 66 0.78 -0.28 -17.27
N SER A 67 1.29 -1.30 -16.59
CA SER A 67 2.20 -2.28 -17.20
C SER A 67 1.53 -3.01 -18.36
N ALA A 68 0.28 -3.45 -18.20
CA ALA A 68 -0.48 -4.09 -19.27
C ALA A 68 -0.72 -3.16 -20.47
N ARG A 69 -0.96 -1.86 -20.24
CA ARG A 69 -1.08 -0.87 -21.32
C ARG A 69 0.25 -0.67 -22.06
N SER A 70 1.37 -0.64 -21.34
CA SER A 70 2.70 -0.49 -21.94
C SER A 70 3.15 -1.68 -22.79
N LEU A 71 2.53 -2.85 -22.60
CA LEU A 71 2.77 -4.06 -23.38
C LEU A 71 1.93 -4.15 -24.66
N SER A 72 1.18 -3.10 -25.00
CA SER A 72 0.54 -2.99 -26.32
C SER A 72 1.60 -2.79 -27.42
N GLU A 73 1.29 -3.21 -28.64
CA GLU A 73 2.20 -3.09 -29.79
C GLU A 73 2.62 -1.64 -30.03
N SER A 74 3.86 -1.42 -30.49
CA SER A 74 4.47 -0.09 -30.66
C SER A 74 3.74 0.83 -31.63
N LEU A 75 2.87 0.28 -32.48
CA LEU A 75 2.05 1.01 -33.45
C LEU A 75 0.60 1.18 -32.98
N SER A 76 0.23 0.60 -31.84
CA SER A 76 -1.12 0.65 -31.31
C SER A 76 -1.24 1.71 -30.23
N SER A 77 -2.05 2.73 -30.49
CA SER A 77 -2.47 3.72 -29.48
C SER A 77 -3.60 3.21 -28.58
N ILE A 78 -4.04 1.96 -28.77
CA ILE A 78 -5.19 1.40 -28.06
C ILE A 78 -4.77 1.07 -26.62
N THR A 79 -5.29 1.85 -25.68
CA THR A 79 -5.07 1.69 -24.23
C THR A 79 -6.09 0.76 -23.57
N THR A 80 -7.13 0.37 -24.30
CA THR A 80 -8.17 -0.55 -23.84
C THR A 80 -7.82 -1.99 -24.22
N PHE A 81 -8.26 -2.94 -23.42
CA PHE A 81 -8.07 -4.34 -23.72
C PHE A 81 -9.19 -5.17 -23.09
N SER A 82 -9.55 -6.28 -23.73
CA SER A 82 -10.46 -7.25 -23.15
C SER A 82 -9.81 -7.99 -21.99
N VAL A 83 -10.61 -8.67 -21.17
CA VAL A 83 -10.11 -9.51 -20.08
C VAL A 83 -9.18 -10.60 -20.63
N SER A 84 -9.52 -11.23 -21.75
CA SER A 84 -8.65 -12.24 -22.39
C SER A 84 -7.28 -11.67 -22.77
N GLN A 85 -7.25 -10.47 -23.37
CA GLN A 85 -6.00 -9.77 -23.68
C GLN A 85 -5.20 -9.42 -22.42
N PHE A 86 -5.88 -9.05 -21.32
CA PHE A 86 -5.23 -8.79 -20.04
C PHE A 86 -4.56 -10.04 -19.46
N ILE A 87 -5.26 -11.18 -19.46
CA ILE A 87 -4.71 -12.47 -18.96
C ILE A 87 -3.44 -12.84 -19.73
N ASN A 88 -3.44 -12.70 -21.06
CA ASN A 88 -2.26 -12.95 -21.88
C ASN A 88 -1.08 -12.01 -21.54
N LYS A 89 -1.39 -10.76 -21.17
CA LYS A 89 -0.40 -9.77 -20.76
C LYS A 89 0.13 -10.02 -19.34
N ILE A 90 -0.69 -10.55 -18.42
CA ILE A 90 -0.27 -10.86 -17.03
C ILE A 90 0.92 -11.81 -16.99
N GLY A 91 0.94 -12.85 -17.84
CA GLY A 91 2.08 -13.77 -17.92
C GLY A 91 3.39 -13.04 -18.23
N LYS A 92 3.36 -12.12 -19.20
CA LYS A 92 4.52 -11.28 -19.55
C LYS A 92 4.90 -10.33 -18.40
N ILE A 93 3.92 -9.73 -17.73
CA ILE A 93 4.16 -8.84 -16.56
C ILE A 93 4.84 -9.63 -15.43
N SER A 94 4.40 -10.86 -15.17
CA SER A 94 4.99 -11.73 -14.14
C SER A 94 6.47 -11.98 -14.40
N ILE A 95 6.83 -12.36 -15.63
CA ILE A 95 8.22 -12.57 -16.03
C ILE A 95 9.03 -11.27 -15.87
N LEU A 96 8.49 -10.12 -16.30
CA LEU A 96 9.17 -8.83 -16.14
C LEU A 96 9.40 -8.48 -14.66
N ASN A 97 8.44 -8.76 -13.79
CA ASN A 97 8.58 -8.53 -12.35
C ASN A 97 9.63 -9.47 -11.73
N GLN A 98 9.66 -10.73 -12.17
CA GLN A 98 10.67 -11.69 -11.73
C GLN A 98 12.08 -11.22 -12.13
N ILE A 99 12.26 -10.78 -13.37
CA ILE A 99 13.53 -10.23 -13.86
C ILE A 99 13.97 -9.03 -13.00
N LYS A 100 13.07 -8.07 -12.76
CA LYS A 100 13.36 -6.89 -11.92
C LYS A 100 13.78 -7.28 -10.50
N SER A 101 13.03 -8.19 -9.87
CA SER A 101 13.35 -8.66 -8.51
C SER A 101 14.69 -9.39 -8.43
N THR A 102 15.08 -10.10 -9.50
CA THR A 102 16.36 -10.81 -9.58
C THR A 102 17.53 -9.83 -9.75
N GLU A 103 17.34 -8.78 -10.57
CA GLU A 103 18.33 -7.70 -10.74
C GLU A 103 18.57 -6.95 -9.42
N GLU A 104 17.53 -6.65 -8.65
CA GLU A 104 17.62 -5.94 -7.36
C GLU A 104 18.26 -6.79 -6.24
N SER A 105 18.10 -8.11 -6.29
CA SER A 105 18.61 -9.02 -5.26
C SER A 105 20.06 -9.47 -5.50
N SER A 106 20.57 -9.33 -6.73
CA SER A 106 21.90 -9.84 -7.10
C SER A 106 22.98 -8.76 -6.95
N ASN A 107 23.56 -8.68 -5.74
CA ASN A 107 24.82 -7.97 -5.46
C ASN A 107 26.08 -8.67 -6.02
N ASN A 108 25.91 -9.70 -6.86
CA ASN A 108 27.04 -10.43 -7.45
C ASN A 108 27.65 -9.65 -8.60
N GLU A 109 28.98 -9.72 -8.70
CA GLU A 109 29.82 -9.06 -9.72
C GLU A 109 29.46 -9.47 -11.16
N TYR A 110 28.74 -10.59 -11.33
CA TYR A 110 28.25 -11.12 -12.61
C TYR A 110 26.73 -10.99 -12.79
N SER A 111 26.08 -9.98 -12.18
CA SER A 111 24.63 -9.79 -12.38
C SER A 111 24.30 -9.24 -13.76
N LEU A 112 23.30 -9.86 -14.40
CA LEU A 112 22.83 -9.47 -15.72
C LEU A 112 21.98 -8.20 -15.60
N LYS A 113 22.59 -7.05 -15.90
CA LYS A 113 21.94 -5.73 -15.83
C LYS A 113 21.29 -5.38 -17.16
N PHE A 114 19.99 -5.09 -17.12
CA PHE A 114 19.29 -4.64 -18.32
C PHE A 114 19.49 -3.13 -18.50
N PRO A 115 19.64 -2.64 -19.75
CA PRO A 115 19.71 -1.21 -20.02
C PRO A 115 18.47 -0.50 -19.46
N ARG A 116 18.66 0.36 -18.46
CA ARG A 116 17.61 1.20 -17.89
C ARG A 116 17.65 2.55 -18.59
N HIS A 117 16.57 2.94 -19.25
CA HIS A 117 16.48 4.28 -19.82
C HIS A 117 16.49 5.29 -18.65
N HIS A 118 17.54 6.12 -18.59
CA HIS A 118 17.78 7.06 -17.49
C HIS A 118 16.64 8.08 -17.37
N LYS A 119 15.63 7.76 -16.58
CA LYS A 119 14.74 8.76 -15.97
C LYS A 119 14.90 8.57 -14.48
N ASN A 120 15.46 9.58 -13.82
CA ASN A 120 15.73 9.59 -12.37
C ASN A 120 14.45 9.27 -11.59
N ARG A 121 14.18 7.99 -11.38
CA ARG A 121 13.33 7.56 -10.27
C ARG A 121 14.13 7.89 -9.03
N ARG A 122 13.62 8.82 -8.23
CA ARG A 122 14.08 8.96 -6.84
C ARG A 122 14.14 7.55 -6.27
N ASP A 123 15.21 7.23 -5.56
CA ASP A 123 15.34 5.97 -4.83
C ASP A 123 14.13 5.81 -3.92
N GLU A 124 13.09 5.14 -4.41
CA GLU A 124 12.01 4.64 -3.59
C GLU A 124 12.66 3.55 -2.77
N SER A 125 12.98 3.87 -1.53
CA SER A 125 13.38 2.89 -0.53
C SER A 125 12.27 1.85 -0.46
N HIS A 126 12.40 0.78 -1.24
CA HIS A 126 11.50 -0.35 -1.17
C HIS A 126 11.62 -0.90 0.24
N ALA A 127 10.54 -0.81 1.00
CA ALA A 127 10.45 -1.39 2.33
C ALA A 127 10.65 -2.90 2.18
N SER A 128 11.90 -3.35 2.35
CA SER A 128 12.27 -4.75 2.45
C SER A 128 11.50 -5.35 3.62
N THR A 129 10.51 -6.16 3.32
CA THR A 129 9.76 -6.94 4.30
C THR A 129 10.31 -8.35 4.35
N ASN A 130 11.54 -8.47 4.84
CA ASN A 130 12.02 -9.71 5.42
C ASN A 130 12.16 -9.53 6.94
N ILE A 131 11.05 -9.23 7.61
CA ILE A 131 11.00 -9.24 9.08
C ILE A 131 10.66 -10.68 9.48
N GLN A 132 11.69 -11.52 9.63
CA GLN A 132 11.53 -12.87 10.16
C GLN A 132 11.18 -12.88 11.66
N ASN A 133 11.36 -11.75 12.36
CA ASN A 133 11.06 -11.61 13.78
C ASN A 133 10.08 -10.46 13.99
N VAL A 134 8.79 -10.69 13.76
CA VAL A 134 7.77 -9.75 14.21
C VAL A 134 7.62 -9.97 15.73
N PRO A 135 8.03 -9.03 16.60
CA PRO A 135 7.73 -9.15 18.02
C PRO A 135 6.21 -9.28 18.19
N THR A 136 5.78 -10.24 19.01
CA THR A 136 4.37 -10.52 19.23
C THR A 136 3.69 -9.29 19.82
N ILE A 137 3.04 -8.49 18.96
CA ILE A 137 2.29 -7.30 19.40
C ILE A 137 1.14 -7.79 20.26
N THR A 138 1.17 -7.47 21.55
CA THR A 138 0.10 -7.84 22.48
C THR A 138 -1.08 -6.87 22.37
N ILE A 139 -2.25 -7.27 22.86
CA ILE A 139 -3.42 -6.39 22.93
C ILE A 139 -3.13 -5.11 23.73
N GLN A 140 -2.31 -5.23 24.79
CA GLN A 140 -1.90 -4.10 25.63
C GLN A 140 -1.05 -3.08 24.85
N ASP A 141 -0.22 -3.54 23.91
CA ASP A 141 0.55 -2.65 23.04
C ASP A 141 -0.37 -1.84 22.11
N ILE A 142 -1.40 -2.48 21.57
CA ILE A 142 -2.40 -1.83 20.72
C ILE A 142 -3.18 -0.77 21.52
N GLU A 143 -3.66 -1.10 22.71
CA GLU A 143 -4.38 -0.16 23.58
C GLU A 143 -3.51 1.05 23.94
N LYS A 144 -2.23 0.81 24.28
CA LYS A 144 -1.28 1.88 24.60
C LYS A 144 -1.03 2.81 23.41
N ILE A 145 -0.96 2.26 22.19
CA ILE A 145 -0.85 3.05 20.96
C ILE A 145 -2.11 3.89 20.73
N ILE A 146 -3.30 3.30 20.91
CA ILE A 146 -4.58 4.01 20.75
C ILE A 146 -4.69 5.17 21.73
N ILE A 147 -4.41 4.94 23.02
CA ILE A 147 -4.46 5.99 24.06
C ILE A 147 -3.46 7.11 23.74
N LYS A 148 -2.24 6.76 23.33
CA LYS A 148 -1.22 7.74 22.94
C LYS A 148 -1.66 8.58 21.74
N ALA A 149 -2.28 7.95 20.74
CA ALA A 149 -2.80 8.66 19.57
C ALA A 149 -3.96 9.59 19.93
N TYR A 150 -4.89 9.14 20.77
CA TYR A 150 -6.00 9.95 21.27
C TYR A 150 -5.50 11.19 22.01
N ASN A 151 -4.57 11.02 22.97
CA ASN A 151 -3.98 12.12 23.74
C ASN A 151 -3.19 13.13 22.88
N LYS A 152 -2.76 12.75 21.67
CA LYS A 152 -2.09 13.66 20.73
C LYS A 152 -3.08 14.43 19.85
N ALA A 153 -4.27 13.86 19.63
CA ALA A 153 -5.31 14.45 18.78
C ALA A 153 -6.20 15.44 19.55
N VAL A 154 -6.34 15.25 20.86
CA VAL A 154 -6.97 16.18 21.81
C VAL A 154 -6.01 17.29 22.18
#